data_AF-A0A7V1LPN8-F1
#
_entry.id   AF-A0A7V1LPN8-F1
#
_cell.length_a   1.000
_cell.length_b   1.000
_cell.length_c   1.000
_cell.angle_alpha   90.00
_cell.angle_beta   90.00
_cell.angle_gamma   90.00
#
_symmetry.space_group_name_H-M   'P 1'
#
loop_
_entity.id
_entity.type
_entity.pdbx_description
1 polymer ?
#
loop_
_entity_poly.entity_id
_entity_poly.type
_entity_poly.pdbx_seq_one_letter_code
_entity_poly.pdbx_strand_id
1 'polypeptide(L)'
;LERLQCDTIDYFLLHNPEYFLFDARRRGIPPQEARKTYYERIDRTFMYLEQEVQRGRIQYYGVSSNTLPVMPTHYAYTDLDKLIELARSLGKKHHFRMIQFPMNLLETGATDHLLSVHSDKIATVSNRPLNAYHRNQLVRLVSLESLETDPEPELTLRLKQLVEHEKNYPERVAAFIKADPDKQKHLAGLFATGYYLASHYRELSSYWNWLEQQARFLADSISYGVQEINELKDVPAEVSEWLDNYVELFNNVLDQLTLYLGYTSSRMNERITGLARQMLPRHLNGELLQDLALSSLLATREIDVTLMGMRHTAYVDDAVRLMRREHPPLSLNKWRKWAQALKSF
;
A
#
# COMPACT_ATOMS: atom_id res chain seq x y z
N LEU A 1 6.19 26.41 -2.32
CA LEU A 1 5.79 27.70 -2.87
C LEU A 1 6.32 27.86 -4.28
N GLU A 2 7.62 28.08 -4.49
CA GLU A 2 8.22 28.21 -5.85
C GLU A 2 7.79 27.11 -6.84
N ARG A 3 7.94 25.84 -6.46
CA ARG A 3 7.50 24.69 -7.28
C ARG A 3 6.00 24.66 -7.58
N LEU A 4 5.18 25.24 -6.70
CA LEU A 4 3.72 25.33 -6.85
C LEU A 4 3.30 26.65 -7.52
N GLN A 5 4.25 27.56 -7.79
CA GLN A 5 4.02 28.89 -8.33
C GLN A 5 2.92 29.65 -7.57
N CYS A 6 2.91 29.52 -6.24
CA CYS A 6 1.99 30.23 -5.35
C CYS A 6 2.75 30.87 -4.19
N ASP A 7 2.21 32.00 -3.72
CA ASP A 7 2.77 32.75 -2.59
C ASP A 7 2.29 32.21 -1.23
N THR A 8 1.11 31.59 -1.22
CA THR A 8 0.46 31.04 -0.03
C THR A 8 -0.10 29.65 -0.30
N ILE A 9 0.00 28.74 0.67
CA ILE A 9 -0.68 27.45 0.68
C ILE A 9 -1.84 27.50 1.69
N ASP A 10 -3.02 27.00 1.34
CA ASP A 10 -4.17 27.02 2.25
C ASP A 10 -3.95 26.12 3.48
N TYR A 11 -3.45 24.90 3.28
CA TYR A 11 -3.18 23.94 4.34
C TYR A 11 -1.82 23.27 4.18
N PHE A 12 -0.98 23.35 5.21
CA PHE A 12 0.29 22.63 5.28
C PHE A 12 0.24 21.50 6.32
N LEU A 13 0.53 20.27 5.92
CA LEU A 13 0.48 19.11 6.82
C LEU A 13 1.89 18.64 7.20
N LEU A 14 2.13 18.50 8.51
CA LEU A 14 3.25 17.73 9.01
C LEU A 14 3.04 16.25 8.64
N HIS A 15 3.90 15.73 7.79
CA HIS A 15 3.72 14.42 7.18
C HIS A 15 4.46 13.31 7.95
N ASN A 16 3.70 12.29 8.36
CA ASN A 16 4.13 11.07 9.06
C ASN A 16 5.12 11.31 10.23
N PRO A 17 4.78 12.19 11.20
CA PRO A 17 5.65 12.42 12.35
C PRO A 17 5.96 11.13 13.13
N GLU A 18 5.07 10.13 13.08
CA GLU A 18 5.22 8.84 13.77
C GLU A 18 6.46 8.02 13.34
N TYR A 19 7.14 8.38 12.24
CA TYR A 19 8.39 7.74 11.85
C TYR A 19 9.46 7.83 12.94
N PHE A 20 9.44 8.93 13.72
CA PHE A 20 10.27 9.03 14.92
C PHE A 20 9.95 7.93 15.94
N LEU A 21 8.67 7.64 16.18
CA LEU A 21 8.26 6.59 17.12
C LEU A 21 8.62 5.19 16.61
N PHE A 22 8.55 4.93 15.30
CA PHE A 22 9.01 3.65 14.75
C PHE A 22 10.51 3.44 14.93
N ASP A 23 11.31 4.46 14.67
CA ASP A 23 12.76 4.44 14.90
C ASP A 23 13.10 4.29 16.40
N ALA A 24 12.42 5.04 17.27
CA ALA A 24 12.61 4.92 18.72
C ALA A 24 12.31 3.52 19.24
N ARG A 25 11.25 2.87 18.72
CA ARG A 25 10.92 1.47 19.03
C ARG A 25 12.03 0.52 18.61
N ARG A 26 12.61 0.69 17.41
CA ARG A 26 13.72 -0.13 16.91
C ARG A 26 14.97 -0.01 17.78
N ARG A 27 15.19 1.17 18.39
CA ARG A 27 16.29 1.43 19.32
C ARG A 27 15.99 1.02 20.76
N GLY A 28 14.81 0.46 21.04
CA GLY A 28 14.42 0.02 22.38
C GLY A 28 14.10 1.14 23.36
N ILE A 29 13.81 2.36 22.89
CA ILE A 29 13.46 3.48 23.77
C ILE A 29 12.09 3.21 24.43
N PRO A 30 11.94 3.40 25.75
CA PRO A 30 10.67 3.22 26.44
C PRO A 30 9.55 4.12 25.86
N PRO A 31 8.30 3.62 25.74
CA PRO A 31 7.21 4.36 25.10
C PRO A 31 6.97 5.76 25.69
N GLN A 32 7.08 5.92 27.01
CA GLN A 32 6.84 7.22 27.67
C GLN A 32 7.89 8.26 27.29
N GLU A 33 9.17 7.86 27.25
CA GLU A 33 10.29 8.73 26.87
C GLU A 33 10.21 9.12 25.38
N ALA A 34 9.92 8.13 24.52
CA ALA A 34 9.72 8.37 23.10
C ALA A 34 8.55 9.33 22.86
N ARG A 35 7.40 9.12 23.52
CA ARG A 35 6.23 10.00 23.41
C ARG A 35 6.51 11.42 23.88
N LYS A 36 7.26 11.59 24.98
CA LYS A 36 7.67 12.93 25.45
C LYS A 36 8.46 13.66 24.37
N THR A 37 9.51 13.04 23.85
CA THR A 37 10.35 13.63 22.79
C THR A 37 9.55 13.90 21.50
N TYR A 38 8.63 13.01 21.17
CA TYR A 38 7.74 13.14 20.01
C TYR A 38 6.90 14.41 20.07
N TYR A 39 6.20 14.63 21.19
CA TYR A 39 5.36 15.82 21.35
C TYR A 39 6.18 17.11 21.54
N GLU A 40 7.36 17.06 22.15
CA GLU A 40 8.29 18.21 22.19
C GLU A 40 8.73 18.64 20.79
N ARG A 41 8.96 17.70 19.87
CA ARG A 41 9.29 18.01 18.47
C ARG A 41 8.10 18.60 17.73
N ILE A 42 6.89 18.08 17.96
CA ILE A 42 5.66 18.60 17.36
C ILE A 42 5.39 20.01 17.86
N ASP A 43 5.55 20.28 19.15
CA ASP A 43 5.37 21.60 19.75
C ASP A 43 6.26 22.67 19.08
N ARG A 44 7.57 22.38 18.97
CA ARG A 44 8.50 23.26 18.24
C ARG A 44 8.11 23.44 16.77
N THR A 45 7.59 22.39 16.15
CA THR A 45 7.12 22.45 14.76
C THR A 45 5.90 23.36 14.65
N PHE A 46 4.93 23.24 15.56
CA PHE A 46 3.74 24.10 15.59
C PHE A 46 4.12 25.56 15.84
N MET A 47 5.04 25.84 16.76
CA MET A 47 5.58 27.20 16.96
C MET A 47 6.15 27.79 15.66
N TYR A 48 6.88 26.99 14.88
CA TYR A 48 7.43 27.45 13.60
C TYR A 48 6.32 27.66 12.56
N LEU A 49 5.35 26.75 12.47
CA LEU A 49 4.22 26.86 11.54
C LEU A 49 3.35 28.09 11.83
N GLU A 50 3.15 28.46 13.09
CA GLU A 50 2.49 29.73 13.44
C GLU A 50 3.25 30.95 12.91
N GLN A 51 4.57 30.92 12.88
CA GLN A 51 5.35 32.00 12.25
C GLN A 51 5.18 32.00 10.73
N GLU A 52 5.11 30.83 10.09
CA GLU A 52 4.83 30.74 8.65
C GLU A 52 3.44 31.25 8.29
N VAL A 53 2.46 31.09 9.19
CA VAL A 53 1.15 31.75 9.08
C VAL A 53 1.28 33.26 9.18
N GLN A 54 2.02 33.78 10.16
CA GLN A 54 2.26 35.23 10.30
C GLN A 54 2.97 35.82 9.07
N ARG A 55 3.84 35.05 8.42
CA ARG A 55 4.51 35.42 7.16
C ARG A 55 3.58 35.32 5.94
N GLY A 56 2.35 34.83 6.08
CA GLY A 56 1.39 34.65 4.99
C GLY A 56 1.74 33.51 4.03
N ARG A 57 2.71 32.64 4.38
CA ARG A 57 3.15 31.54 3.51
C ARG A 57 2.21 30.36 3.55
N ILE A 58 1.51 30.18 4.68
CA ILE A 58 0.46 29.18 4.86
C ILE A 58 -0.75 29.82 5.56
N GLN A 59 -1.98 29.42 5.26
CA GLN A 59 -3.15 29.92 6.01
C GLN A 59 -3.43 29.07 7.25
N TYR A 60 -3.32 27.75 7.11
CA TYR A 60 -3.56 26.78 8.17
C TYR A 60 -2.53 25.65 8.12
N TYR A 61 -2.45 24.90 9.22
CA TYR A 61 -1.65 23.69 9.26
C TYR A 61 -2.35 22.52 9.94
N GLY A 62 -1.76 21.34 9.81
CA GLY A 62 -2.31 20.10 10.31
C GLY A 62 -1.29 18.99 10.44
N VAL A 63 -1.76 17.80 10.77
CA VAL A 63 -0.93 16.58 10.87
C VAL A 63 -1.51 15.50 9.98
N SER A 64 -0.68 14.93 9.12
CA SER A 64 -0.98 13.71 8.36
C SER A 64 -0.26 12.55 9.02
N SER A 65 -0.99 11.62 9.62
CA SER A 65 -0.40 10.50 10.37
C SER A 65 -1.19 9.21 10.14
N ASN A 66 -0.45 8.13 9.86
CA ASN A 66 -1.01 6.79 9.71
C ASN A 66 -1.43 6.19 11.06
N THR A 67 -1.03 6.81 12.17
CA THR A 67 -1.24 6.30 13.52
C THR A 67 -2.17 7.17 14.36
N LEU A 68 -2.91 8.10 13.74
CA LEU A 68 -4.11 8.68 14.35
C LEU A 68 -5.21 7.62 14.57
N PRO A 69 -5.49 6.71 13.60
CA PRO A 69 -6.56 5.72 13.73
C PRO A 69 -6.23 4.50 14.60
N VAL A 70 -4.97 4.31 15.02
CA VAL A 70 -4.59 3.13 15.80
C VAL A 70 -5.00 3.28 17.26
N MET A 71 -5.06 2.16 17.99
CA MET A 71 -5.43 2.17 19.41
C MET A 71 -4.43 2.96 20.27
N PRO A 72 -4.88 3.63 21.36
CA PRO A 72 -3.99 4.37 22.28
C PRO A 72 -2.86 3.55 22.91
N THR A 73 -3.03 2.23 22.99
CA THR A 73 -2.03 1.28 23.48
C THR A 73 -0.89 1.04 22.49
N HIS A 74 -1.03 1.43 21.22
CA HIS A 74 0.00 1.27 20.22
C HIS A 74 1.21 2.17 20.52
N TYR A 75 2.44 1.64 20.36
CA TYR A 75 3.67 2.37 20.65
C TYR A 75 3.71 3.72 19.92
N ALA A 76 3.40 3.69 18.62
CA ALA A 76 3.43 4.84 17.74
C ALA A 76 2.11 5.62 17.65
N TYR A 77 1.20 5.47 18.62
CA TYR A 77 -0.08 6.20 18.65
C TYR A 77 0.13 7.72 18.65
N THR A 78 -0.50 8.40 17.69
CA THR A 78 -0.56 9.86 17.64
C THR A 78 -1.88 10.29 18.28
N ASP A 79 -1.78 10.97 19.42
CA ASP A 79 -2.92 11.40 20.23
C ASP A 79 -3.38 12.78 19.76
N LEU A 80 -4.57 12.85 19.18
CA LEU A 80 -5.13 14.09 18.67
C LEU A 80 -5.44 15.10 19.78
N ASP A 81 -5.89 14.66 20.96
CA ASP A 81 -6.17 15.59 22.06
C ASP A 81 -4.89 16.30 22.51
N LYS A 82 -3.75 15.58 22.47
CA LYS A 82 -2.43 16.18 22.72
C LYS A 82 -2.02 17.16 21.64
N LEU A 83 -2.29 16.87 20.36
CA LEU A 83 -2.03 17.84 19.29
C LEU A 83 -2.85 19.12 19.48
N ILE A 84 -4.11 19.00 19.86
CA ILE A 84 -4.99 20.15 20.14
C ILE A 84 -4.49 20.93 21.37
N GLU A 85 -4.08 20.24 22.44
CA GLU A 85 -3.50 20.86 23.63
C GLU A 85 -2.25 21.70 23.28
N LEU A 86 -1.33 21.13 22.49
CA LEU A 86 -0.14 21.84 22.01
C LEU A 86 -0.53 23.06 21.17
N ALA A 87 -1.47 22.93 20.23
CA ALA A 87 -1.89 24.07 19.43
C ALA A 87 -2.52 25.19 20.29
N ARG A 88 -3.35 24.84 21.28
CA ARG A 88 -3.96 25.79 22.21
C ARG A 88 -2.96 26.50 23.11
N SER A 89 -1.87 25.84 23.49
CA SER A 89 -0.82 26.43 24.33
C SER A 89 -0.11 27.60 23.62
N LEU A 90 -0.05 27.58 22.28
CA LEU A 90 0.53 28.63 21.45
C LEU A 90 -0.37 29.87 21.32
N GLY A 91 -1.65 29.75 21.67
CA GLY A 91 -2.59 30.87 21.75
C GLY A 91 -4.02 30.52 21.34
N LYS A 92 -4.98 31.35 21.78
CA LYS A 92 -6.42 31.16 21.50
C LYS A 92 -6.78 31.22 20.00
N LYS A 93 -5.91 31.78 19.16
CA LYS A 93 -6.09 31.91 17.70
C LYS A 93 -5.07 31.08 16.92
N HIS A 94 -4.73 29.87 17.39
CA HIS A 94 -3.89 28.95 16.64
C HIS A 94 -4.53 28.53 15.31
N HIS A 95 -3.71 28.07 14.36
CA HIS A 95 -4.10 27.74 12.98
C HIS A 95 -4.05 26.23 12.67
N PHE A 96 -3.87 25.38 13.69
CA PHE A 96 -4.08 23.93 13.58
C PHE A 96 -5.55 23.62 13.25
N ARG A 97 -5.83 23.14 12.04
CA ARG A 97 -7.20 22.97 11.50
C ARG A 97 -7.43 21.71 10.69
N MET A 98 -6.45 20.80 10.57
CA MET A 98 -6.61 19.64 9.72
C MET A 98 -5.89 18.41 10.28
N ILE A 99 -6.54 17.26 10.16
CA ILE A 99 -5.90 15.96 10.33
C ILE A 99 -6.10 15.13 9.07
N GLN A 100 -5.07 14.36 8.70
CA GLN A 100 -5.16 13.39 7.64
C GLN A 100 -4.78 12.01 8.14
N PHE A 101 -5.56 11.00 7.78
CA PHE A 101 -5.35 9.62 8.22
C PHE A 101 -5.90 8.59 7.22
N PRO A 102 -5.38 7.35 7.21
CA PRO A 102 -5.96 6.27 6.42
C PRO A 102 -7.36 5.92 6.90
N MET A 103 -8.30 5.87 5.96
CA MET A 103 -9.61 5.28 6.20
C MET A 103 -10.18 4.70 4.90
N ASN A 104 -10.61 3.45 4.97
CA ASN A 104 -11.26 2.75 3.86
C ASN A 104 -12.02 1.53 4.40
N LEU A 105 -12.50 0.66 3.51
CA LEU A 105 -13.25 -0.53 3.90
C LEU A 105 -12.44 -1.54 4.73
N LEU A 106 -11.12 -1.48 4.81
CA LEU A 106 -10.31 -2.39 5.63
C LEU A 106 -9.61 -1.66 6.79
N GLU A 107 -9.22 -0.40 6.60
CA GLU A 107 -8.62 0.46 7.61
C GLU A 107 -9.71 1.30 8.31
N THR A 108 -10.44 0.68 9.24
CA THR A 108 -11.61 1.30 9.89
C THR A 108 -11.31 1.96 11.23
N GLY A 109 -10.05 1.98 11.68
CA GLY A 109 -9.67 2.34 13.06
C GLY A 109 -10.12 3.75 13.50
N ALA A 110 -10.32 4.66 12.55
CA ALA A 110 -10.74 6.02 12.83
C ALA A 110 -12.15 6.09 13.47
N THR A 111 -12.99 5.07 13.28
CA THR A 111 -14.39 5.11 13.74
C THR A 111 -14.54 4.86 15.24
N ASP A 112 -13.51 4.34 15.91
CA ASP A 112 -13.60 3.94 17.31
C ASP A 112 -13.45 5.14 18.25
N HIS A 113 -12.34 5.88 18.15
CA HIS A 113 -12.01 7.01 19.03
C HIS A 113 -11.78 8.32 18.29
N LEU A 114 -11.31 8.29 17.03
CA LEU A 114 -10.92 9.50 16.31
C LEU A 114 -12.17 10.29 15.86
N LEU A 115 -13.04 9.70 15.05
CA LEU A 115 -14.17 10.43 14.47
C LEU A 115 -15.29 10.76 15.47
N SER A 116 -15.31 10.12 16.63
CA SER A 116 -16.40 10.29 17.61
C SER A 116 -16.28 11.52 18.50
N VAL A 117 -15.14 12.25 18.49
CA VAL A 117 -14.76 13.13 19.61
C VAL A 117 -14.68 14.62 19.28
N HIS A 118 -14.83 15.07 18.03
CA HIS A 118 -14.35 16.43 17.71
C HIS A 118 -15.43 17.52 17.63
N SER A 119 -15.33 18.48 18.56
CA SER A 119 -16.09 19.73 18.66
C SER A 119 -15.27 20.98 18.26
N ASP A 120 -13.95 20.83 18.14
CA ASP A 120 -13.06 21.85 17.59
C ASP A 120 -13.05 21.73 16.06
N LYS A 121 -13.28 22.83 15.34
CA LYS A 121 -13.39 22.93 13.87
C LYS A 121 -12.13 22.45 13.12
N ILE A 122 -11.82 21.17 13.21
CA ILE A 122 -10.69 20.49 12.58
C ILE A 122 -11.25 19.68 11.42
N ALA A 123 -10.79 19.99 10.22
CA ALA A 123 -11.14 19.24 9.03
C ALA A 123 -10.53 17.84 9.08
N THR A 124 -11.33 16.83 8.78
CA THR A 124 -10.90 15.44 8.69
C THR A 124 -10.68 15.05 7.23
N VAL A 125 -9.50 14.53 6.96
CA VAL A 125 -9.10 14.14 5.60
C VAL A 125 -8.75 12.67 5.58
N SER A 126 -9.60 11.85 4.96
CA SER A 126 -9.24 10.45 4.71
C SER A 126 -8.24 10.36 3.56
N ASN A 127 -7.29 9.43 3.64
CA ASN A 127 -6.45 9.04 2.53
C ASN A 127 -6.50 7.53 2.30
N ARG A 128 -5.89 7.10 1.19
CA ARG A 128 -5.86 5.68 0.76
C ARG A 128 -7.25 5.03 0.64
N PRO A 129 -8.23 5.68 0.01
CA PRO A 129 -9.58 5.15 -0.06
C PRO A 129 -9.66 3.80 -0.78
N LEU A 130 -8.73 3.55 -1.72
CA LEU A 130 -8.67 2.33 -2.52
C LEU A 130 -7.43 1.47 -2.27
N ASN A 131 -6.48 1.90 -1.43
CA ASN A 131 -5.18 1.24 -1.25
C ASN A 131 -4.96 0.91 0.22
N ALA A 132 -5.61 -0.15 0.68
CA ALA A 132 -5.65 -0.48 2.08
C ALA A 132 -4.43 -1.28 2.54
N TYR A 133 -3.96 -1.05 3.75
CA TYR A 133 -3.05 -1.97 4.43
C TYR A 133 -3.82 -2.90 5.37
N HIS A 134 -3.76 -4.20 5.09
CA HIS A 134 -4.41 -5.23 5.89
C HIS A 134 -3.44 -6.39 6.14
N ARG A 135 -3.21 -6.77 7.41
CA ARG A 135 -2.25 -7.82 7.81
C ARG A 135 -0.87 -7.68 7.15
N ASN A 136 -0.32 -6.47 7.15
CA ASN A 136 0.96 -6.11 6.51
C ASN A 136 1.01 -6.27 4.97
N GLN A 137 -0.13 -6.47 4.31
CA GLN A 137 -0.22 -6.55 2.86
C GLN A 137 -1.02 -5.39 2.30
N LEU A 138 -0.64 -4.94 1.11
CA LEU A 138 -1.38 -3.92 0.37
C LEU A 138 -2.53 -4.59 -0.39
N VAL A 139 -3.75 -4.19 -0.08
CA VAL A 139 -4.98 -4.65 -0.72
C VAL A 139 -5.59 -3.50 -1.49
N ARG A 140 -5.75 -3.65 -2.80
CA ARG A 140 -6.40 -2.63 -3.63
C ARG A 140 -7.89 -2.93 -3.76
N LEU A 141 -8.72 -2.01 -3.28
CA LEU A 141 -10.18 -2.10 -3.28
C LEU A 141 -10.76 -1.71 -4.64
N VAL A 142 -10.43 -2.50 -5.67
CA VAL A 142 -10.88 -2.29 -7.05
C VAL A 142 -11.39 -3.62 -7.59
N SER A 143 -12.56 -3.62 -8.23
CA SER A 143 -13.07 -4.83 -8.87
C SER A 143 -12.09 -5.31 -9.95
N LEU A 144 -11.74 -6.58 -9.86
CA LEU A 144 -10.94 -7.30 -10.85
C LEU A 144 -11.87 -8.25 -11.60
N GLU A 145 -11.53 -8.56 -12.84
CA GLU A 145 -12.15 -9.68 -13.53
C GLU A 145 -11.85 -10.97 -12.76
N SER A 146 -12.87 -11.80 -12.60
CA SER A 146 -12.77 -13.06 -11.87
C SER A 146 -12.51 -14.18 -12.86
N LEU A 147 -11.49 -14.99 -12.59
CA LEU A 147 -11.29 -16.24 -13.31
C LEU A 147 -12.23 -17.29 -12.72
N GLU A 148 -12.94 -18.04 -13.56
CA GLU A 148 -13.84 -19.11 -13.11
C GLU A 148 -13.06 -20.27 -12.47
N THR A 149 -11.84 -20.52 -12.95
CA THR A 149 -11.00 -21.64 -12.55
C THR A 149 -9.77 -21.16 -11.80
N ASP A 150 -9.43 -21.87 -10.72
CA ASP A 150 -8.19 -21.65 -9.97
C ASP A 150 -6.96 -21.97 -10.84
N PRO A 151 -6.06 -21.00 -11.10
CA PRO A 151 -4.85 -21.20 -11.89
C PRO A 151 -3.71 -21.86 -11.10
N GLU A 152 -3.83 -22.04 -9.77
CA GLU A 152 -2.76 -22.59 -8.93
C GLU A 152 -2.25 -23.98 -9.37
N PRO A 153 -3.09 -24.93 -9.83
CA PRO A 153 -2.61 -26.22 -10.33
C PRO A 153 -1.70 -26.09 -11.55
N GLU A 154 -2.04 -25.21 -12.49
CA GLU A 154 -1.23 -24.96 -13.69
C GLU A 154 0.06 -24.22 -13.33
N LEU A 155 -0.01 -23.19 -12.48
CA LEU A 155 1.18 -22.53 -11.94
C LEU A 155 2.15 -23.53 -11.28
N THR A 156 1.62 -24.44 -10.45
CA THR A 156 2.43 -25.45 -9.77
C THR A 156 3.07 -26.42 -10.77
N LEU A 157 2.38 -26.77 -11.86
CA LEU A 157 2.95 -27.58 -12.93
C LEU A 157 4.11 -26.85 -13.63
N ARG A 158 3.94 -25.58 -14.00
CA ARG A 158 4.98 -24.77 -14.65
C ARG A 158 6.19 -24.55 -13.76
N LEU A 159 5.97 -24.28 -12.47
CA LEU A 159 7.05 -24.16 -11.49
C LEU A 159 7.86 -25.46 -11.38
N LYS A 160 7.21 -26.63 -11.37
CA LYS A 160 7.90 -27.92 -11.37
C LYS A 160 8.75 -28.13 -12.62
N GLN A 161 8.24 -27.76 -13.80
CA GLN A 161 8.98 -27.85 -15.06
C GLN A 161 10.22 -26.95 -15.04
N LEU A 162 10.08 -25.71 -14.59
CA LEU A 162 11.21 -24.78 -14.45
C LEU A 162 12.26 -25.31 -13.46
N VAL A 163 11.83 -25.77 -12.28
CA VAL A 163 12.73 -26.34 -11.27
C VAL A 163 13.47 -27.58 -11.80
N GLU A 164 12.79 -28.45 -12.56
CA GLU A 164 13.43 -29.62 -13.17
C GLU A 164 14.48 -29.21 -14.21
N HIS A 165 14.20 -28.16 -14.99
CA HIS A 165 15.18 -27.61 -15.94
C HIS A 165 16.39 -27.00 -15.23
N GLU A 166 16.17 -26.29 -14.12
CA GLU A 166 17.21 -25.69 -13.26
C GLU A 166 18.15 -26.72 -12.64
N LYS A 167 17.69 -27.95 -12.35
CA LYS A 167 18.55 -29.03 -11.83
C LYS A 167 19.72 -29.35 -12.75
N ASN A 168 19.54 -29.16 -14.06
CA ASN A 168 20.56 -29.46 -15.06
C ASN A 168 21.57 -28.33 -15.23
N TYR A 169 21.37 -27.16 -14.61
CA TYR A 169 22.27 -26.01 -14.72
C TYR A 169 23.75 -26.33 -14.40
N PRO A 170 24.10 -27.08 -13.33
CA PRO A 170 25.50 -27.37 -13.02
C PRO A 170 26.22 -28.13 -14.14
N GLU A 171 25.54 -29.12 -14.73
CA GLU A 171 26.12 -30.01 -15.74
C GLU A 171 26.07 -29.41 -17.14
N ARG A 172 24.96 -28.73 -17.48
CA ARG A 172 24.70 -28.23 -18.83
C ARG A 172 25.21 -26.82 -19.08
N VAL A 173 25.41 -26.02 -18.03
CA VAL A 173 25.77 -24.60 -18.16
C VAL A 173 27.01 -24.27 -17.35
N ALA A 174 26.98 -24.49 -16.02
CA ALA A 174 28.07 -24.06 -15.14
C ALA A 174 29.41 -24.72 -15.49
N ALA A 175 29.40 -25.98 -15.94
CA ALA A 175 30.59 -26.70 -16.40
C ALA A 175 31.30 -26.05 -17.60
N PHE A 176 30.58 -25.27 -18.41
CA PHE A 176 31.11 -24.62 -19.61
C PHE A 176 31.45 -23.14 -19.39
N ILE A 177 30.94 -22.53 -18.32
CA ILE A 177 31.23 -21.13 -17.97
C ILE A 177 32.63 -21.02 -17.36
N LYS A 178 33.59 -20.53 -18.14
CA LYS A 178 34.93 -20.15 -17.65
C LYS A 178 34.93 -18.71 -17.12
N ALA A 179 34.27 -18.49 -15.99
CA ALA A 179 34.22 -17.21 -15.29
C ALA A 179 34.87 -17.30 -13.90
N ASP A 180 35.11 -16.16 -13.25
CA ASP A 180 35.55 -16.14 -11.87
C ASP A 180 34.48 -16.73 -10.92
N PRO A 181 34.87 -17.21 -9.72
CA PRO A 181 33.95 -17.87 -8.80
C PRO A 181 32.77 -16.99 -8.37
N ASP A 182 32.95 -15.67 -8.28
CA ASP A 182 31.90 -14.76 -7.86
C ASP A 182 30.84 -14.60 -8.97
N LYS A 183 31.27 -14.47 -10.23
CA LYS A 183 30.38 -14.46 -11.40
C LYS A 183 29.64 -15.78 -11.57
N GLN A 184 30.31 -16.93 -11.40
CA GLN A 184 29.66 -18.24 -11.44
C GLN A 184 28.56 -18.37 -10.36
N LYS A 185 28.85 -17.94 -9.14
CA LYS A 185 27.89 -17.96 -8.03
C LYS A 185 26.71 -17.01 -8.29
N HIS A 186 26.97 -15.84 -8.84
CA HIS A 186 25.91 -14.88 -9.18
C HIS A 186 24.96 -15.46 -10.25
N LEU A 187 25.50 -15.99 -11.35
CA LEU A 187 24.70 -16.63 -12.41
C LEU A 187 23.92 -17.83 -11.87
N ALA A 188 24.53 -18.68 -11.03
CA ALA A 188 23.82 -19.79 -10.40
C ALA A 188 22.63 -19.32 -9.53
N GLY A 189 22.76 -18.16 -8.88
CA GLY A 189 21.66 -17.54 -8.14
C GLY A 189 20.52 -17.05 -9.04
N LEU A 190 20.84 -16.45 -10.20
CA LEU A 190 19.85 -16.01 -11.18
C LEU A 190 19.05 -17.19 -11.75
N PHE A 191 19.74 -18.26 -12.15
CA PHE A 191 19.12 -19.47 -12.71
C PHE A 191 18.63 -20.47 -11.65
N ALA A 192 18.47 -20.04 -10.39
CA ALA A 192 17.77 -20.76 -9.34
C ALA A 192 16.45 -20.05 -8.94
N THR A 193 15.95 -19.16 -9.80
CA THR A 193 14.73 -18.37 -9.56
C THR A 193 13.49 -19.26 -9.45
N GLY A 194 13.41 -20.35 -10.21
CA GLY A 194 12.34 -21.33 -10.14
C GLY A 194 12.20 -21.97 -8.76
N TYR A 195 13.32 -22.36 -8.14
CA TYR A 195 13.33 -22.84 -6.76
C TYR A 195 12.78 -21.79 -5.79
N TYR A 196 13.25 -20.54 -5.92
CA TYR A 196 12.79 -19.45 -5.06
C TYR A 196 11.28 -19.24 -5.19
N LEU A 197 10.77 -19.15 -6.42
CA LEU A 197 9.34 -18.97 -6.69
C LEU A 197 8.53 -20.16 -6.21
N ALA A 198 8.97 -21.40 -6.44
CA ALA A 198 8.26 -22.60 -6.02
C ALA A 198 8.06 -22.67 -4.49
N SER A 199 9.01 -22.14 -3.71
CA SER A 199 8.92 -22.10 -2.25
C SER A 199 8.15 -20.88 -1.71
N HIS A 200 8.12 -19.76 -2.43
CA HIS A 200 7.65 -18.48 -1.87
C HIS A 200 6.50 -17.83 -2.64
N TYR A 201 5.98 -18.41 -3.73
CA TYR A 201 4.99 -17.73 -4.57
C TYR A 201 3.71 -17.30 -3.83
N ARG A 202 3.31 -18.05 -2.79
CA ARG A 202 2.15 -17.71 -1.94
C ARG A 202 2.40 -16.55 -0.97
N GLU A 203 3.67 -16.25 -0.71
CA GLU A 203 4.12 -15.16 0.17
C GLU A 203 4.49 -13.91 -0.63
N LEU A 204 4.43 -13.99 -1.97
CA LEU A 204 4.73 -12.85 -2.83
C LEU A 204 3.80 -11.68 -2.53
N SER A 205 4.31 -10.51 -2.87
CA SER A 205 3.61 -9.24 -2.69
C SER A 205 2.30 -9.19 -3.50
N SER A 206 1.47 -8.18 -3.24
CA SER A 206 0.18 -8.05 -3.91
C SER A 206 0.31 -7.99 -5.43
N TYR A 207 -0.75 -8.44 -6.14
CA TYR A 207 -0.85 -8.43 -7.60
C TYR A 207 -0.35 -7.15 -8.27
N TRP A 208 -0.63 -5.99 -7.66
CA TRP A 208 -0.19 -4.69 -8.19
C TRP A 208 1.30 -4.46 -8.07
N ASN A 209 1.92 -4.85 -6.96
CA ASN A 209 3.37 -4.75 -6.81
C ASN A 209 4.09 -5.75 -7.71
N TRP A 210 3.47 -6.91 -7.96
CA TRP A 210 3.92 -7.87 -8.96
C TRP A 210 3.98 -7.25 -10.36
N LEU A 211 2.88 -6.66 -10.83
CA LEU A 211 2.79 -6.02 -12.15
C LEU A 211 3.71 -4.81 -12.31
N GLU A 212 3.83 -3.97 -11.29
CA GLU A 212 4.57 -2.71 -11.39
C GLU A 212 6.09 -2.89 -11.24
N GLN A 213 6.54 -3.87 -10.46
CA GLN A 213 7.95 -3.97 -10.03
C GLN A 213 8.54 -5.37 -10.17
N GLN A 214 7.95 -6.38 -9.52
CA GLN A 214 8.64 -7.66 -9.34
C GLN A 214 8.78 -8.46 -10.63
N ALA A 215 7.74 -8.52 -11.46
CA ALA A 215 7.79 -9.24 -12.73
C ALA A 215 8.88 -8.68 -13.65
N ARG A 216 8.95 -7.34 -13.75
CA ARG A 216 9.97 -6.66 -14.56
C ARG A 216 11.37 -6.89 -13.99
N PHE A 217 11.54 -6.73 -12.68
CA PHE A 217 12.84 -6.96 -12.03
C PHE A 217 13.37 -8.38 -12.28
N LEU A 218 12.51 -9.40 -12.16
CA LEU A 218 12.92 -10.77 -12.42
C LEU A 218 13.25 -10.99 -13.90
N ALA A 219 12.42 -10.49 -14.83
CA ALA A 219 12.67 -10.58 -16.26
C ALA A 219 13.99 -9.90 -16.68
N ASP A 220 14.26 -8.70 -16.14
CA ASP A 220 15.50 -7.97 -16.38
C ASP A 220 16.70 -8.73 -15.81
N SER A 221 16.56 -9.35 -14.63
CA SER A 221 17.61 -10.14 -13.98
C SER A 221 17.97 -11.40 -14.77
N ILE A 222 16.96 -12.12 -15.30
CA ILE A 222 17.20 -13.27 -16.18
C ILE A 222 17.81 -12.83 -17.50
N SER A 223 17.30 -11.75 -18.11
CA SER A 223 17.84 -11.22 -19.38
C SER A 223 19.31 -10.84 -19.24
N TYR A 224 19.67 -10.21 -18.12
CA TYR A 224 21.06 -9.92 -17.78
C TYR A 224 21.90 -11.21 -17.68
N GLY A 225 21.42 -12.24 -16.98
CA GLY A 225 22.12 -13.53 -16.87
C GLY A 225 22.33 -14.21 -18.22
N VAL A 226 21.34 -14.16 -19.12
CA VAL A 226 21.46 -14.68 -20.50
C VAL A 226 22.49 -13.90 -21.29
N GLN A 227 22.46 -12.56 -21.22
CA GLN A 227 23.44 -11.70 -21.90
C GLN A 227 24.87 -12.01 -21.42
N GLU A 228 25.06 -12.11 -20.11
CA GLU A 228 26.37 -12.39 -19.49
C GLU A 228 26.96 -13.72 -19.94
N ILE A 229 26.12 -14.74 -20.20
CA ILE A 229 26.58 -16.03 -20.73
C ILE A 229 26.89 -15.92 -22.22
N ASN A 230 26.03 -15.26 -23.01
CA ASN A 230 26.24 -15.10 -24.45
C ASN A 230 27.48 -14.26 -24.81
N GLU A 231 27.93 -13.38 -23.92
CA GLU A 231 29.18 -12.61 -24.09
C GLU A 231 30.45 -13.44 -23.81
N LEU A 232 30.33 -14.64 -23.24
CA LEU A 232 31.46 -15.55 -23.04
C LEU A 232 31.95 -16.10 -24.39
N LYS A 233 33.26 -16.33 -24.48
CA LYS A 233 33.84 -16.97 -25.67
C LYS A 233 33.55 -18.46 -25.65
N ASP A 234 33.31 -19.03 -26.85
CA ASP A 234 33.19 -20.47 -27.09
C ASP A 234 32.02 -21.15 -26.33
N VAL A 235 30.88 -20.48 -26.21
CA VAL A 235 29.66 -21.06 -25.62
C VAL A 235 29.12 -22.17 -26.54
N PRO A 236 28.97 -23.42 -26.04
CA PRO A 236 28.40 -24.52 -26.82
C PRO A 236 26.93 -24.27 -27.19
N ALA A 237 26.50 -24.80 -28.34
CA ALA A 237 25.10 -24.71 -28.78
C ALA A 237 24.11 -25.28 -27.74
N GLU A 238 24.52 -26.33 -27.00
CA GLU A 238 23.71 -26.91 -25.92
C GLU A 238 23.42 -25.93 -24.77
N VAL A 239 24.34 -24.99 -24.49
CA VAL A 239 24.13 -23.95 -23.46
C VAL A 239 23.10 -22.94 -23.96
N SER A 240 23.22 -22.50 -25.22
CA SER A 240 22.24 -21.59 -25.83
C SER A 240 20.85 -22.22 -25.87
N GLU A 241 20.73 -23.48 -26.27
CA GLU A 241 19.46 -24.22 -26.25
C GLU A 241 18.89 -24.34 -24.82
N TRP A 242 19.75 -24.58 -23.83
CA TRP A 242 19.31 -24.60 -22.43
C TRP A 242 18.77 -23.24 -21.99
N LEU A 243 19.43 -22.14 -22.35
CA LEU A 243 19.02 -20.78 -22.01
C LEU A 243 17.70 -20.39 -22.69
N ASP A 244 17.51 -20.72 -23.96
CA ASP A 244 16.27 -20.46 -24.70
C ASP A 244 15.08 -21.19 -24.04
N ASN A 245 15.26 -22.48 -23.74
CA ASN A 245 14.27 -23.27 -23.01
C ASN A 245 14.00 -22.73 -21.60
N TYR A 246 15.04 -22.24 -20.90
CA TYR A 246 14.90 -21.63 -19.59
C TYR A 246 14.03 -20.37 -19.66
N VAL A 247 14.31 -19.47 -20.60
CA VAL A 247 13.56 -18.22 -20.79
C VAL A 247 12.09 -18.51 -21.12
N GLU A 248 11.82 -19.49 -21.99
CA GLU A 248 10.44 -19.89 -22.30
C GLU A 248 9.70 -20.42 -21.06
N LEU A 249 10.30 -21.35 -20.32
CA LEU A 249 9.71 -21.90 -19.09
C LEU A 249 9.51 -20.82 -18.03
N PHE A 250 10.47 -19.91 -17.88
CA PHE A 250 10.41 -18.79 -16.95
C PHE A 250 9.27 -17.81 -17.29
N ASN A 251 9.14 -17.42 -18.57
CA ASN A 251 8.04 -16.55 -19.00
C ASN A 251 6.67 -17.19 -18.78
N ASN A 252 6.54 -18.50 -19.08
CA ASN A 252 5.32 -19.25 -18.79
C ASN A 252 4.98 -19.25 -17.28
N VAL A 253 5.98 -19.34 -16.40
CA VAL A 253 5.79 -19.20 -14.95
C VAL A 253 5.34 -17.79 -14.58
N LEU A 254 5.94 -16.74 -15.15
CA LEU A 254 5.54 -15.35 -14.88
C LEU A 254 4.08 -15.09 -15.28
N ASP A 255 3.64 -15.60 -16.43
CA ASP A 255 2.27 -15.45 -16.91
C ASP A 255 1.28 -16.15 -15.97
N GLN A 256 1.56 -17.41 -15.61
CA GLN A 256 0.70 -18.17 -14.67
C GLN A 256 0.69 -17.56 -13.27
N LEU A 257 1.82 -17.03 -12.82
CA LEU A 257 1.91 -16.37 -11.52
C LEU A 257 1.12 -15.07 -11.50
N THR A 258 1.11 -14.33 -12.62
CA THR A 258 0.27 -13.14 -12.79
C THR A 258 -1.21 -13.50 -12.68
N LEU A 259 -1.66 -14.57 -13.36
CA LEU A 259 -3.03 -15.07 -13.27
C LEU A 259 -3.39 -15.49 -11.84
N TYR A 260 -2.50 -16.19 -11.13
CA TYR A 260 -2.69 -16.62 -9.75
C TYR A 260 -2.83 -15.44 -8.78
N LEU A 261 -1.95 -14.44 -8.86
CA LEU A 261 -2.00 -13.27 -8.00
C LEU A 261 -3.25 -12.41 -8.30
N GLY A 262 -3.65 -12.32 -9.57
CA GLY A 262 -4.89 -11.68 -10.00
C GLY A 262 -6.12 -12.40 -9.44
N TYR A 263 -6.17 -13.72 -9.56
CA TYR A 263 -7.24 -14.58 -9.04
C TYR A 263 -7.38 -14.43 -7.53
N THR A 264 -6.30 -14.61 -6.76
CA THR A 264 -6.33 -14.47 -5.29
C THR A 264 -6.77 -13.08 -4.83
N SER A 265 -6.32 -12.03 -5.52
CA SER A 265 -6.76 -10.64 -5.27
C SER A 265 -8.25 -10.46 -5.60
N SER A 266 -8.73 -11.01 -6.71
CA SER A 266 -10.14 -10.96 -7.11
C SER A 266 -11.03 -11.67 -6.08
N ARG A 267 -10.64 -12.86 -5.63
CA ARG A 267 -11.36 -13.62 -4.58
C ARG A 267 -11.44 -12.86 -3.26
N MET A 268 -10.37 -12.16 -2.87
CA MET A 268 -10.39 -11.29 -1.69
C MET A 268 -11.40 -10.15 -1.88
N ASN A 269 -11.38 -9.48 -3.04
CA ASN A 269 -12.28 -8.38 -3.35
C ASN A 269 -13.75 -8.82 -3.43
N GLU A 270 -14.04 -10.00 -4.00
CA GLU A 270 -15.37 -10.60 -4.00
C GLU A 270 -15.88 -10.89 -2.60
N ARG A 271 -15.02 -11.42 -1.71
CA ARG A 271 -15.39 -11.66 -0.30
C ARG A 271 -15.71 -10.36 0.42
N ILE A 272 -14.94 -9.29 0.20
CA ILE A 272 -15.22 -7.95 0.76
C ILE A 272 -16.55 -7.42 0.24
N THR A 273 -16.76 -7.44 -1.08
CA THR A 273 -18.03 -7.01 -1.71
C THR A 273 -19.22 -7.83 -1.21
N GLY A 274 -19.06 -9.15 -1.07
CA GLY A 274 -20.09 -10.04 -0.55
C GLY A 274 -20.49 -9.70 0.88
N LEU A 275 -19.51 -9.49 1.76
CA LEU A 275 -19.76 -9.08 3.15
C LEU A 275 -20.42 -7.69 3.21
N ALA A 276 -19.94 -6.75 2.39
CA ALA A 276 -20.49 -5.41 2.33
C ALA A 276 -21.95 -5.41 1.89
N ARG A 277 -22.32 -6.21 0.88
CA ARG A 277 -23.70 -6.35 0.41
C ARG A 277 -24.66 -6.82 1.51
N GLN A 278 -24.17 -7.62 2.46
CA GLN A 278 -24.97 -8.13 3.57
C GLN A 278 -25.11 -7.10 4.71
N MET A 279 -24.10 -6.26 4.93
CA MET A 279 -24.00 -5.45 6.15
C MET A 279 -24.21 -3.95 5.94
N LEU A 280 -23.78 -3.44 4.80
CA LEU A 280 -23.85 -2.03 4.45
C LEU A 280 -25.19 -1.69 3.78
N PRO A 281 -25.69 -0.46 3.95
CA PRO A 281 -26.92 -0.02 3.31
C PRO A 281 -26.92 -0.23 1.79
N ARG A 282 -28.08 -0.63 1.24
CA ARG A 282 -28.21 -0.97 -0.19
C ARG A 282 -27.85 0.18 -1.13
N HIS A 283 -28.03 1.43 -0.72
CA HIS A 283 -27.68 2.59 -1.54
C HIS A 283 -26.17 2.77 -1.73
N LEU A 284 -25.34 2.19 -0.86
CA LEU A 284 -23.88 2.17 -1.00
C LEU A 284 -23.38 1.02 -1.86
N ASN A 285 -24.23 0.01 -2.09
CA ASN A 285 -23.86 -1.18 -2.85
C ASN A 285 -23.82 -0.84 -4.35
N GLY A 286 -22.70 -0.29 -4.81
CA GLY A 286 -22.36 -0.21 -6.23
C GLY A 286 -22.08 -1.58 -6.83
N GLU A 287 -22.03 -1.64 -8.16
CA GLU A 287 -21.59 -2.84 -8.88
C GLU A 287 -20.11 -3.13 -8.64
N LEU A 288 -19.33 -2.08 -8.43
CA LEU A 288 -17.86 -2.13 -8.31
C LEU A 288 -17.40 -1.87 -6.87
N LEU A 289 -16.34 -2.57 -6.44
CA LEU A 289 -15.78 -2.45 -5.09
C LEU A 289 -15.24 -1.03 -4.81
N GLN A 290 -14.64 -0.39 -5.82
CA GLN A 290 -14.15 0.98 -5.69
C GLN A 290 -15.30 1.97 -5.44
N ASP A 291 -16.45 1.80 -6.09
CA ASP A 291 -17.62 2.66 -5.89
C ASP A 291 -18.14 2.52 -4.47
N LEU A 292 -18.20 1.29 -3.96
CA LEU A 292 -18.58 1.02 -2.57
C LEU A 292 -17.60 1.67 -1.59
N ALA A 293 -16.29 1.52 -1.81
CA ALA A 293 -15.27 2.07 -0.91
C ALA A 293 -15.36 3.60 -0.82
N LEU A 294 -15.53 4.27 -1.97
CA LEU A 294 -15.65 5.71 -2.05
C LEU A 294 -16.98 6.23 -1.53
N SER A 295 -18.10 5.59 -1.91
CA SER A 295 -19.42 5.99 -1.43
C SER A 295 -19.53 5.84 0.08
N SER A 296 -18.87 4.82 0.67
CA SER A 296 -18.85 4.66 2.12
C SER A 296 -18.17 5.84 2.82
N LEU A 297 -17.07 6.36 2.25
CA LEU A 297 -16.40 7.56 2.77
C LEU A 297 -17.21 8.83 2.53
N LEU A 298 -17.75 9.03 1.32
CA LEU A 298 -18.62 10.17 0.98
C LEU A 298 -19.90 10.23 1.84
N ALA A 299 -20.43 9.07 2.22
CA ALA A 299 -21.59 8.97 3.11
C ALA A 299 -21.25 9.21 4.59
N THR A 300 -19.97 9.25 4.97
CA THR A 300 -19.54 9.44 6.37
C THR A 300 -19.46 10.93 6.69
N ARG A 301 -20.38 11.43 7.52
CA ARG A 301 -20.48 12.87 7.82
C ARG A 301 -19.26 13.43 8.52
N GLU A 302 -18.55 12.59 9.27
CA GLU A 302 -17.37 12.95 10.02
C GLU A 302 -16.09 13.00 9.14
N ILE A 303 -16.21 12.77 7.83
CA ILE A 303 -15.14 12.90 6.84
C ILE A 303 -15.41 14.10 5.94
N ASP A 304 -14.62 15.16 6.07
CA ASP A 304 -14.78 16.38 5.27
C ASP A 304 -14.21 16.22 3.85
N VAL A 305 -13.06 15.56 3.73
CA VAL A 305 -12.34 15.37 2.44
C VAL A 305 -11.80 13.95 2.32
N THR A 306 -11.82 13.41 1.11
CA THR A 306 -11.17 12.13 0.78
C THR A 306 -10.12 12.34 -0.30
N LEU A 307 -8.86 12.01 -0.02
CA LEU A 307 -7.76 12.08 -0.99
C LEU A 307 -7.66 10.82 -1.83
N MET A 308 -7.89 10.99 -3.13
CA MET A 308 -8.00 9.90 -4.09
C MET A 308 -6.68 9.51 -4.76
N GLY A 309 -5.71 10.42 -4.84
CA GLY A 309 -4.41 10.16 -5.50
C GLY A 309 -4.53 9.90 -7.00
N MET A 310 -5.48 10.56 -7.68
CA MET A 310 -5.78 10.37 -9.10
C MET A 310 -4.58 10.70 -9.99
N ARG A 311 -4.27 9.82 -10.96
CA ARG A 311 -3.19 10.04 -11.95
C ARG A 311 -3.66 10.04 -13.40
N HIS A 312 -4.92 9.65 -13.65
CA HIS A 312 -5.49 9.53 -14.99
C HIS A 312 -6.86 10.19 -15.04
N THR A 313 -7.19 10.84 -16.16
CA THR A 313 -8.46 11.56 -16.36
C THR A 313 -9.68 10.65 -16.23
N ALA A 314 -9.62 9.43 -16.76
CA ALA A 314 -10.72 8.46 -16.64
C ALA A 314 -11.10 8.18 -15.16
N TYR A 315 -10.09 8.09 -14.28
CA TYR A 315 -10.32 7.91 -12.84
C TYR A 315 -10.96 9.14 -12.18
N VAL A 316 -10.64 10.35 -12.69
CA VAL A 316 -11.30 11.60 -12.27
C VAL A 316 -12.77 11.56 -12.67
N ASP A 317 -13.06 11.20 -13.92
CA ASP A 317 -14.42 11.16 -14.45
C ASP A 317 -15.31 10.17 -13.69
N ASP A 318 -14.79 8.98 -13.36
CA ASP A 318 -15.47 7.99 -12.53
C ASP A 318 -15.85 8.53 -11.16
N ALA A 319 -14.88 9.13 -10.46
CA ALA A 319 -15.11 9.68 -9.14
C ALA A 319 -16.05 10.89 -9.16
N VAL A 320 -15.94 11.78 -10.16
CA VAL A 320 -16.86 12.91 -10.32
C VAL A 320 -18.28 12.41 -10.56
N ARG A 321 -18.47 11.36 -11.39
CA ARG A 321 -19.78 10.72 -11.57
C ARG A 321 -20.31 10.15 -10.26
N LEU A 322 -19.46 9.52 -9.46
CA LEU A 322 -19.85 8.96 -8.16
C LEU A 322 -20.24 10.06 -7.16
N MET A 323 -19.48 11.15 -7.08
CA MET A 323 -19.76 12.28 -6.17
C MET A 323 -21.10 12.97 -6.46
N ARG A 324 -21.58 12.92 -7.71
CA ARG A 324 -22.88 13.50 -8.10
C ARG A 324 -24.09 12.67 -7.67
N ARG A 325 -23.88 11.43 -7.22
CA ARG A 325 -24.96 10.58 -6.68
C ARG A 325 -25.34 11.02 -5.27
N GLU A 326 -26.54 10.66 -4.84
CA GLU A 326 -26.93 10.85 -3.45
C GLU A 326 -26.19 9.85 -2.55
N HIS A 327 -25.60 10.35 -1.46
CA HIS A 327 -24.91 9.55 -0.46
C HIS A 327 -25.63 9.67 0.89
N PRO A 328 -26.76 8.96 1.11
CA PRO A 328 -27.42 8.94 2.40
C PRO A 328 -26.43 8.58 3.54
N PRO A 329 -26.49 9.26 4.70
CA PRO A 329 -25.47 9.16 5.73
C PRO A 329 -25.20 7.73 6.23
N LEU A 330 -23.92 7.37 6.29
CA LEU A 330 -23.43 6.15 6.93
C LEU A 330 -22.92 6.50 8.33
N SER A 331 -23.57 5.95 9.36
CA SER A 331 -23.19 6.26 10.75
C SER A 331 -21.91 5.54 11.19
N LEU A 332 -21.17 6.14 12.12
CA LEU A 332 -20.01 5.50 12.75
C LEU A 332 -20.37 4.16 13.41
N ASN A 333 -21.60 3.98 13.91
CA ASN A 333 -22.05 2.68 14.46
C ASN A 333 -22.10 1.58 13.38
N LYS A 334 -22.48 1.94 12.14
CA LYS A 334 -22.44 0.99 11.01
C LYS A 334 -21.00 0.64 10.63
N TRP A 335 -20.10 1.63 10.62
CA TRP A 335 -18.67 1.37 10.45
C TRP A 335 -18.09 0.45 11.53
N ARG A 336 -18.45 0.63 12.80
CA ARG A 336 -17.99 -0.26 13.89
C ARG A 336 -18.50 -1.69 13.73
N LYS A 337 -19.76 -1.87 13.33
CA LYS A 337 -20.30 -3.20 13.01
C LYS A 337 -19.57 -3.85 11.83
N TRP A 338 -19.28 -3.07 10.80
CA TRP A 338 -18.46 -3.48 9.66
C TRP A 338 -17.05 -3.90 10.10
N ALA A 339 -16.36 -3.07 10.89
CA ALA A 339 -15.06 -3.36 11.47
C ALA A 339 -15.06 -4.66 12.30
N GLN A 340 -16.12 -4.93 13.06
CA GLN A 340 -16.26 -6.16 13.83
C GLN A 340 -16.38 -7.39 12.91
N ALA A 341 -17.12 -7.30 11.82
CA ALA A 341 -17.25 -8.40 10.86
C ALA A 341 -15.96 -8.66 10.08
N LEU A 342 -15.13 -7.63 9.86
CA LEU A 342 -13.79 -7.83 9.29
C LEU A 342 -12.85 -8.58 10.22
N LYS A 343 -13.04 -8.54 11.55
CA LYS A 343 -12.19 -9.32 12.47
C LYS A 343 -12.37 -10.83 12.27
N SER A 344 -13.53 -11.27 11.77
CA SER A 344 -13.79 -12.66 11.38
C SER A 344 -13.34 -13.00 9.95
N PHE A 345 -12.75 -12.05 9.22
CA PHE A 345 -12.39 -12.18 7.80
C PHE A 345 -11.06 -12.91 7.54
#